data_AF-A0A517XRQ5-F1
#
_entry.id   AF-A0A517XRQ5-F1
#
_cell.length_a   1.000
_cell.length_b   1.000
_cell.length_c   1.000
_cell.angle_alpha   90.00
_cell.angle_beta   90.00
_cell.angle_gamma   90.00
#
_symmetry.space_group_name_H-M   'P 1'
#
loop_
_entity.id
_entity.type
_entity.pdbx_description
1 polymer ?
#
loop_
_entity_poly.entity_id
_entity_poly.type
_entity_poly.pdbx_seq_one_letter_code
_entity_poly.pdbx_strand_id
1 'polypeptide(L)'
;MAWGVRVQFAAAAALTAALGWRGALAVLGAPSFDPAHPAIRETAWLAVAAWALGWPRAWRGSGAGVWVWGASAAAFHVAVAMHVGHGWSHADAVRRTAEVSGVGAGVWVNYAFVAVWLADAVWLAVWGESCRRRPRWVTSCVHGFLAFVVVNAAVLFAADWRRGVLWAGLMVCVATWTWKRGERPA
;
A
#
# COMPACT_ATOMS: atom_id res chain seq x y z
N MET A 1 13.23 21.54 -11.03
CA MET A 1 12.98 20.74 -9.80
C MET A 1 11.65 21.08 -9.10
N ALA A 2 11.31 22.36 -8.89
CA ALA A 2 10.12 22.77 -8.11
C ALA A 2 8.74 22.36 -8.69
N TRP A 3 8.61 22.26 -10.02
CA TRP A 3 7.35 21.88 -10.67
C TRP A 3 6.94 20.42 -10.38
N GLY A 4 7.90 19.49 -10.43
CA GLY A 4 7.64 18.07 -10.17
C GLY A 4 7.20 17.79 -8.74
N VAL A 5 7.77 18.51 -7.77
CA VAL A 5 7.40 18.38 -6.35
C VAL A 5 5.98 18.89 -6.10
N ARG A 6 5.59 20.02 -6.71
CA ARG A 6 4.23 20.58 -6.56
C ARG A 6 3.14 19.67 -7.12
N VAL A 7 3.36 19.05 -8.29
CA VAL A 7 2.40 18.10 -8.88
C VAL A 7 2.22 16.87 -7.99
N GLN A 8 3.30 16.41 -7.33
CA GLN A 8 3.24 15.26 -6.42
C GLN A 8 2.42 15.55 -5.16
N PHE A 9 2.61 16.72 -4.54
CA PHE A 9 1.80 17.12 -3.40
C PHE A 9 0.33 17.26 -3.78
N ALA A 10 0.03 17.85 -4.94
CA ALA A 10 -1.35 17.96 -5.44
C ALA A 10 -1.99 16.59 -5.69
N ALA A 11 -1.26 15.66 -6.31
CA ALA A 11 -1.76 14.30 -6.54
C ALA A 11 -1.96 13.51 -5.24
N ALA A 12 -1.02 13.58 -4.30
CA ALA A 12 -1.13 12.93 -3.00
C ALA A 12 -2.30 13.51 -2.18
N ALA A 13 -2.46 14.83 -2.18
CA ALA A 13 -3.58 15.50 -1.50
C ALA A 13 -4.93 15.11 -2.13
N ALA A 14 -5.03 15.12 -3.47
CA ALA A 14 -6.25 14.73 -4.18
C ALA A 14 -6.62 13.27 -3.93
N LEU A 15 -5.66 12.35 -3.97
CA LEU A 15 -5.89 10.92 -3.68
C LEU A 15 -6.31 10.72 -2.22
N THR A 16 -5.64 11.39 -1.28
CA THR A 16 -5.98 11.32 0.15
C THR A 16 -7.40 11.86 0.41
N ALA A 17 -7.77 12.97 -0.21
CA ALA A 17 -9.11 13.52 -0.10
C ALA A 17 -10.17 12.59 -0.72
N ALA A 18 -9.91 12.08 -1.92
CA ALA A 18 -10.87 11.25 -2.66
C ALA A 18 -11.08 9.85 -2.07
N LEU A 19 -10.03 9.25 -1.50
CA LEU A 19 -10.03 7.84 -1.06
C LEU A 19 -9.85 7.65 0.46
N GLY A 20 -9.41 8.69 1.16
CA GLY A 20 -9.13 8.63 2.61
C GLY A 20 -10.23 9.23 3.49
N TRP A 21 -11.02 10.17 2.96
CA TRP A 21 -11.97 10.93 3.78
C TRP A 21 -13.01 10.06 4.49
N ARG A 22 -13.61 9.09 3.80
CA ARG A 22 -14.59 8.18 4.43
C ARG A 22 -13.95 7.28 5.47
N GLY A 23 -12.69 6.88 5.27
CA GLY A 23 -11.92 6.17 6.29
C GLY A 23 -11.71 7.02 7.53
N ALA A 24 -11.37 8.31 7.35
CA ALA A 24 -11.15 9.22 8.47
C ALA A 24 -12.44 9.43 9.27
N LEU A 25 -13.56 9.68 8.59
CA LEU A 25 -14.86 9.77 9.25
C LEU A 25 -15.26 8.48 9.95
N ALA A 26 -15.01 7.32 9.34
CA ALA A 26 -15.40 6.04 9.91
C ALA A 26 -14.61 5.71 11.20
N VAL A 27 -13.32 6.05 11.25
CA VAL A 27 -12.48 5.83 12.46
C VAL A 27 -12.84 6.76 13.62
N LEU A 28 -13.44 7.92 13.33
CA LEU A 28 -13.99 8.82 14.35
C LEU A 28 -15.34 8.34 14.91
N GLY A 29 -15.98 7.39 14.25
CA GLY A 29 -17.22 6.76 14.70
C GLY A 29 -17.00 5.69 15.76
N ALA A 30 -18.07 4.99 16.10
CA ALA A 30 -17.99 3.79 16.93
C ALA A 30 -17.48 2.61 16.07
N PRO A 31 -16.66 1.70 16.65
CA PRO A 31 -16.26 0.48 15.97
C PRO A 31 -17.47 -0.34 15.52
N SER A 32 -17.34 -0.99 14.37
CA SER A 32 -18.41 -1.79 13.77
C SER A 32 -17.87 -3.10 13.18
N PHE A 33 -18.80 -3.98 12.76
CA PHE A 33 -18.49 -5.28 12.14
C PHE A 33 -19.07 -5.32 10.72
N ASP A 34 -18.70 -4.34 9.90
CA ASP A 34 -19.12 -4.23 8.49
C ASP A 34 -17.90 -4.40 7.55
N PRO A 35 -17.52 -5.64 7.21
CA PRO A 35 -16.40 -5.90 6.31
C PRO A 35 -16.66 -5.44 4.86
N ALA A 36 -17.91 -5.11 4.51
CA ALA A 36 -18.27 -4.59 3.19
C ALA A 36 -18.22 -3.05 3.14
N HIS A 37 -17.89 -2.39 4.25
CA HIS A 37 -17.91 -0.94 4.34
C HIS A 37 -16.98 -0.30 3.28
N PRO A 38 -17.48 0.66 2.48
CA PRO A 38 -16.74 1.20 1.34
C PRO A 38 -15.40 1.85 1.72
N ALA A 39 -15.30 2.39 2.93
CA ALA A 39 -14.05 2.98 3.43
C ALA A 39 -12.88 1.99 3.47
N ILE A 40 -13.13 0.69 3.69
CA ILE A 40 -12.09 -0.34 3.69
C ILE A 40 -11.50 -0.45 2.28
N ARG A 41 -12.36 -0.53 1.26
CA ARG A 41 -11.93 -0.62 -0.15
C ARG A 41 -11.26 0.66 -0.63
N GLU A 42 -11.82 1.82 -0.32
CA GLU A 42 -11.26 3.12 -0.75
C GLU A 42 -9.86 3.34 -0.16
N THR A 43 -9.68 3.08 1.13
CA THR A 43 -8.37 3.20 1.79
C THR A 43 -7.36 2.15 1.31
N ALA A 44 -7.81 0.96 0.92
CA ALA A 44 -6.94 -0.02 0.24
C ALA A 44 -6.41 0.52 -1.08
N TRP A 45 -7.30 1.09 -1.92
CA TRP A 45 -6.90 1.67 -3.19
C TRP A 45 -5.99 2.90 -3.02
N LEU A 46 -6.16 3.68 -1.96
CA LEU A 46 -5.25 4.76 -1.61
C LEU A 46 -3.83 4.22 -1.37
N ALA A 47 -3.70 3.17 -0.56
CA ALA A 47 -2.42 2.54 -0.28
C ALA A 47 -1.77 1.98 -1.57
N VAL A 48 -2.55 1.31 -2.43
CA VAL A 48 -2.06 0.77 -3.70
C VAL A 48 -1.63 1.87 -4.68
N ALA A 49 -2.40 2.95 -4.80
CA ALA A 49 -2.04 4.08 -5.65
C ALA A 49 -0.73 4.73 -5.16
N ALA A 50 -0.61 4.92 -3.84
CA ALA A 50 0.60 5.46 -3.24
C ALA A 50 1.82 4.54 -3.45
N TRP A 51 1.63 3.22 -3.31
CA TRP A 51 2.64 2.22 -3.63
C TRP A 51 3.12 2.34 -5.08
N ALA A 52 2.20 2.35 -6.04
CA ALA A 52 2.53 2.42 -7.46
C ALA A 52 3.31 3.68 -7.83
N LEU A 53 3.00 4.81 -7.18
CA LEU A 53 3.70 6.07 -7.35
C LEU A 53 5.09 6.09 -6.69
N GLY A 54 5.22 5.48 -5.51
CA GLY A 54 6.45 5.52 -4.72
C GLY A 54 7.48 4.45 -5.10
N TRP A 55 7.02 3.26 -5.49
CA TRP A 55 7.84 2.07 -5.71
C TRP A 55 9.08 2.30 -6.59
N PRO A 56 8.98 2.88 -7.79
CA PRO A 56 10.13 2.98 -8.71
C PRO A 56 11.20 3.93 -8.18
N ARG A 57 10.79 4.88 -7.32
CA ARG A 57 11.67 5.87 -6.68
C ARG A 57 12.35 5.25 -5.47
N ALA A 58 11.57 4.58 -4.62
CA ALA A 58 12.06 3.91 -3.44
C ALA A 58 13.08 2.82 -3.79
N TRP A 59 12.84 2.08 -4.87
CA TRP A 59 13.82 1.10 -5.38
C TRP A 59 15.18 1.72 -5.72
N ARG A 60 15.20 2.98 -6.19
CA ARG A 60 16.42 3.73 -6.51
C ARG A 60 17.02 4.47 -5.31
N GLY A 61 16.48 4.25 -4.11
CA GLY A 61 16.88 4.99 -2.90
C GLY A 61 16.50 6.47 -2.94
N SER A 62 15.34 6.80 -3.53
CA SER A 62 14.84 8.17 -3.69
C SER A 62 13.33 8.27 -3.39
N GLY A 63 12.80 9.49 -3.27
CA GLY A 63 11.34 9.68 -3.10
C GLY A 63 10.80 9.29 -1.73
N ALA A 64 11.58 9.49 -0.66
CA ALA A 64 11.20 9.17 0.72
C ALA A 64 9.79 9.68 1.11
N GLY A 65 9.44 10.92 0.74
CA GLY A 65 8.13 11.50 1.09
C GLY A 65 6.93 10.72 0.54
N VAL A 66 6.94 10.35 -0.75
CA VAL A 66 5.85 9.55 -1.34
C VAL A 66 5.84 8.12 -0.79
N TRP A 67 7.00 7.58 -0.44
CA TRP A 67 7.13 6.25 0.12
C TRP A 67 6.60 6.17 1.56
N VAL A 68 6.92 7.15 2.40
CA VAL A 68 6.37 7.32 3.76
C VAL A 68 4.86 7.55 3.71
N TRP A 69 4.38 8.37 2.78
CA TRP A 69 2.94 8.56 2.58
C TRP A 69 2.23 7.25 2.24
N GLY A 70 2.79 6.45 1.33
CA GLY A 70 2.24 5.14 0.98
C GLY A 70 2.22 4.16 2.15
N ALA A 71 3.32 4.06 2.90
CA ALA A 71 3.38 3.22 4.09
C ALA A 71 2.37 3.68 5.17
N SER A 72 2.20 4.99 5.34
CA SER A 72 1.19 5.57 6.25
C SER A 72 -0.23 5.28 5.80
N ALA A 73 -0.51 5.34 4.49
CA ALA A 73 -1.81 4.99 3.94
C ALA A 73 -2.13 3.50 4.13
N ALA A 74 -1.13 2.61 4.02
CA ALA A 74 -1.30 1.19 4.29
C ALA A 74 -1.60 0.90 5.77
N ALA A 75 -0.88 1.55 6.68
CA ALA A 75 -1.17 1.46 8.12
C ALA A 75 -2.56 1.98 8.46
N PHE A 76 -2.95 3.11 7.87
CA PHE A 76 -4.28 3.69 8.01
C PHE A 76 -5.37 2.75 7.48
N HIS A 77 -5.15 2.11 6.33
CA HIS A 77 -6.06 1.09 5.81
C HIS A 77 -6.26 -0.07 6.79
N VAL A 78 -5.18 -0.60 7.38
CA VAL A 78 -5.31 -1.66 8.41
C VAL A 78 -6.11 -1.18 9.62
N ALA A 79 -5.88 0.05 10.08
CA ALA A 79 -6.65 0.62 11.18
C ALA A 79 -8.15 0.76 10.83
N VAL A 80 -8.48 1.22 9.62
CA VAL A 80 -9.86 1.33 9.13
C VAL A 80 -10.52 -0.05 9.01
N ALA A 81 -9.80 -1.04 8.47
CA ALA A 81 -10.29 -2.42 8.37
C ALA A 81 -10.55 -3.04 9.73
N MET A 82 -9.66 -2.82 10.71
CA MET A 82 -9.85 -3.32 12.08
C MET A 82 -11.01 -2.59 12.78
N HIS A 83 -11.10 -1.27 12.65
CA HIS A 83 -12.12 -0.47 13.34
C HIS A 83 -13.53 -0.75 12.80
N VAL A 84 -13.69 -0.77 11.48
CA VAL A 84 -15.01 -0.81 10.81
C VAL A 84 -15.38 -2.23 10.36
N GLY A 85 -14.39 -3.03 9.96
CA GLY A 85 -14.63 -4.37 9.45
C GLY A 85 -14.71 -5.43 10.55
N HIS A 86 -13.96 -5.22 11.64
CA HIS A 86 -13.72 -6.26 12.66
C HIS A 86 -13.97 -5.81 14.09
N GLY A 87 -14.44 -4.58 14.32
CA GLY A 87 -14.69 -4.05 15.67
C GLY A 87 -13.49 -4.18 16.62
N TRP A 88 -12.27 -4.08 16.09
CA TRP A 88 -10.99 -4.36 16.76
C TRP A 88 -10.77 -5.79 17.26
N SER A 89 -11.64 -6.74 16.91
CA SER A 89 -11.49 -8.16 17.20
C SER A 89 -10.47 -8.81 16.26
N HIS A 90 -9.27 -9.09 16.77
CA HIS A 90 -8.26 -9.81 16.00
C HIS A 90 -8.69 -11.25 15.67
N ALA A 91 -9.43 -11.92 16.56
CA ALA A 91 -9.97 -13.25 16.30
C ALA A 91 -10.96 -13.25 15.11
N ASP A 92 -11.78 -12.20 14.99
CA ASP A 92 -12.67 -12.03 13.84
C ASP A 92 -11.88 -11.80 12.54
N ALA A 93 -10.86 -10.94 12.58
CA ALA A 93 -9.99 -10.70 11.43
C ALA A 93 -9.31 -11.99 10.94
N VAL A 94 -8.81 -12.83 11.85
CA VAL A 94 -8.22 -14.15 11.52
C VAL A 94 -9.25 -15.06 10.87
N ARG A 95 -10.44 -15.20 11.48
CA ARG A 95 -11.53 -16.03 10.96
C ARG A 95 -11.93 -15.58 9.55
N ARG A 96 -12.20 -14.29 9.36
CA ARG A 96 -12.64 -13.76 8.07
C ARG A 96 -11.57 -13.90 6.99
N THR A 97 -10.29 -13.73 7.36
CA THR A 97 -9.19 -13.98 6.44
C THR A 97 -9.12 -15.45 6.02
N ALA A 98 -9.38 -16.38 6.93
CA ALA A 98 -9.48 -17.81 6.62
C ALA A 98 -10.63 -18.10 5.64
N GLU A 99 -11.79 -17.47 5.81
CA GLU A 99 -12.94 -17.64 4.92
C GLU A 99 -12.66 -17.18 3.49
N VAL A 100 -11.89 -16.10 3.31
CA VAL A 100 -11.61 -15.53 1.98
C VAL A 100 -10.41 -16.20 1.32
N SER A 101 -9.33 -16.44 2.06
CA SER A 101 -8.06 -16.93 1.50
C SER A 101 -7.85 -18.44 1.66
N GLY A 102 -8.68 -19.11 2.47
CA GLY A 102 -8.45 -20.48 2.93
C GLY A 102 -7.40 -20.59 4.04
N VAL A 103 -6.70 -19.51 4.40
CA VAL A 103 -5.58 -19.51 5.35
C VAL A 103 -5.72 -18.35 6.35
N GLY A 104 -6.16 -18.63 7.58
CA GLY A 104 -6.33 -17.60 8.62
C GLY A 104 -5.04 -16.83 8.95
N ALA A 105 -3.88 -17.46 8.75
CA ALA A 105 -2.58 -16.81 8.92
C ALA A 105 -2.32 -15.67 7.93
N GLY A 106 -3.13 -15.53 6.86
CA GLY A 106 -3.03 -14.42 5.91
C GLY A 106 -3.13 -13.04 6.55
N VAL A 107 -3.79 -12.90 7.71
CA VAL A 107 -3.86 -11.61 8.42
C VAL A 107 -2.49 -11.16 8.90
N TRP A 108 -1.64 -12.10 9.31
CA TRP A 108 -0.27 -11.82 9.74
C TRP A 108 0.61 -11.38 8.57
N VAL A 109 0.35 -11.89 7.36
CA VAL A 109 1.05 -11.43 6.15
C VAL A 109 0.73 -9.96 5.88
N ASN A 110 -0.51 -9.52 6.10
CA ASN A 110 -0.89 -8.11 5.96
C ASN A 110 -0.22 -7.23 7.03
N TYR A 111 -0.07 -7.72 8.26
CA TYR A 111 0.67 -6.99 9.30
C TYR A 111 2.16 -6.92 9.00
N ALA A 112 2.76 -8.02 8.53
CA ALA A 112 4.14 -8.05 8.07
C ALA A 112 4.37 -7.10 6.89
N PHE A 113 3.42 -7.04 5.95
CA PHE A 113 3.44 -6.09 4.84
C PHE A 113 3.55 -4.63 5.32
N VAL A 114 2.66 -4.21 6.23
CA VAL A 114 2.70 -2.85 6.78
C VAL A 114 3.99 -2.61 7.56
N ALA A 115 4.42 -3.55 8.40
CA ALA A 115 5.63 -3.42 9.19
C ALA A 115 6.89 -3.29 8.32
N VAL A 116 7.05 -4.14 7.30
CA VAL A 116 8.18 -4.10 6.37
C VAL A 116 8.17 -2.80 5.57
N TRP A 117 7.00 -2.37 5.08
CA TRP A 117 6.91 -1.12 4.32
C TRP A 117 7.23 0.10 5.18
N LEU A 118 6.71 0.17 6.42
CA LEU A 118 7.05 1.24 7.36
C LEU A 118 8.54 1.25 7.69
N ALA A 119 9.14 0.10 7.97
CA ALA A 119 10.57 0.00 8.26
C ALA A 119 11.42 0.47 7.07
N ASP A 120 11.08 0.04 5.85
CA ASP A 120 11.77 0.46 4.63
C ASP A 120 11.59 1.96 4.35
N ALA A 121 10.39 2.50 4.60
CA ALA A 121 10.10 3.91 4.43
C ALA A 121 10.84 4.80 5.44
N VAL A 122 10.89 4.38 6.71
CA VAL A 122 11.70 5.04 7.74
C VAL A 122 13.18 4.94 7.40
N TRP A 123 13.64 3.78 6.93
CA TRP A 123 15.03 3.62 6.53
C TRP A 123 15.39 4.60 5.42
N LEU A 124 14.56 4.68 4.37
CA LEU A 124 14.80 5.59 3.27
C LEU A 124 14.74 7.07 3.67
N ALA A 125 13.86 7.43 4.60
CA ALA A 125 13.70 8.80 5.08
C ALA A 125 14.86 9.25 5.98
N VAL A 126 15.33 8.39 6.89
CA VAL A 126 16.34 8.74 7.90
C VAL A 126 17.76 8.45 7.43
N TRP A 127 17.97 7.33 6.73
CA TRP A 127 19.29 6.89 6.26
C TRP A 127 19.32 6.66 4.74
N GLY A 128 18.87 7.64 3.97
CA GLY A 128 18.77 7.54 2.51
C GLY A 128 20.08 7.14 1.79
N GLU A 129 21.25 7.53 2.31
CA GLU A 129 22.56 7.09 1.76
C GLU A 129 22.80 5.59 2.00
N SER A 130 22.45 5.07 3.18
CA SER A 130 22.50 3.64 3.47
C SER A 130 21.55 2.86 2.55
N CYS A 131 20.32 3.36 2.32
CA CYS A 131 19.38 2.77 1.36
C CYS A 131 19.91 2.72 -0.07
N ARG A 132 20.62 3.77 -0.54
CA ARG A 132 21.24 3.78 -1.87
C ARG A 132 22.35 2.75 -2.03
N ARG A 133 23.07 2.45 -0.93
CA ARG A 133 24.18 1.47 -0.90
C ARG A 133 23.71 0.07 -0.54
N ARG A 134 22.41 -0.13 -0.31
CA ARG A 134 21.83 -1.41 0.08
C ARG A 134 22.09 -2.50 -0.97
N PRO A 135 22.46 -3.73 -0.56
CA PRO A 135 22.59 -4.84 -1.49
C PRO A 135 21.31 -5.06 -2.31
N ARG A 136 21.48 -5.31 -3.61
CA ARG A 136 20.35 -5.48 -4.54
C ARG A 136 19.39 -6.59 -4.14
N TRP A 137 19.88 -7.66 -3.50
CA TRP A 137 19.01 -8.75 -3.04
C TRP A 137 18.03 -8.29 -1.96
N VAL A 138 18.45 -7.43 -1.02
CA VAL A 138 17.56 -6.90 0.02
C VAL A 138 16.48 -6.04 -0.62
N THR A 139 16.86 -5.18 -1.57
CA THR A 139 15.90 -4.40 -2.35
C THR A 139 14.91 -5.31 -3.06
N SER A 140 15.39 -6.33 -3.78
CA SER A 140 14.51 -7.27 -4.47
C SER A 140 13.58 -8.04 -3.53
N CYS A 141 14.05 -8.47 -2.36
CA CYS A 141 13.23 -9.17 -1.37
C CYS A 141 12.14 -8.26 -0.78
N VAL A 142 12.50 -7.07 -0.28
CA VAL A 142 11.56 -6.13 0.33
C VAL A 142 10.49 -5.74 -0.69
N HIS A 143 10.92 -5.24 -1.83
CA HIS A 143 10.00 -4.79 -2.86
C HIS A 143 9.21 -5.98 -3.42
N GLY A 144 9.86 -7.08 -3.78
CA GLY A 144 9.17 -8.29 -4.26
C GLY A 144 8.07 -8.78 -3.31
N PHE A 145 8.33 -8.76 -2.01
CA PHE A 145 7.33 -9.06 -0.98
C PHE A 145 6.16 -8.07 -1.00
N LEU A 146 6.42 -6.76 -1.02
CA LEU A 146 5.36 -5.75 -1.08
C LEU A 146 4.52 -5.88 -2.36
N ALA A 147 5.14 -6.09 -3.52
CA ALA A 147 4.43 -6.32 -4.78
C ALA A 147 3.55 -7.57 -4.72
N PHE A 148 4.10 -8.66 -4.18
CA PHE A 148 3.37 -9.91 -4.02
C PHE A 148 2.10 -9.71 -3.19
N VAL A 149 2.20 -9.05 -2.02
CA VAL A 149 1.04 -8.81 -1.15
C VAL A 149 0.03 -7.88 -1.81
N VAL A 150 0.47 -6.80 -2.47
CA VAL A 150 -0.43 -5.88 -3.18
C VAL A 150 -1.20 -6.61 -4.29
N VAL A 151 -0.53 -7.42 -5.09
CA VAL A 151 -1.16 -8.19 -6.18
C VAL A 151 -2.08 -9.27 -5.61
N ASN A 152 -1.63 -10.01 -4.60
CA ASN A 152 -2.42 -11.05 -3.96
C ASN A 152 -3.70 -10.45 -3.35
N ALA A 153 -3.59 -9.32 -2.65
CA ALA A 153 -4.72 -8.62 -2.07
C ALA A 153 -5.69 -8.11 -3.15
N ALA A 154 -5.17 -7.54 -4.24
CA ALA A 154 -5.99 -7.07 -5.36
C ALA A 154 -6.76 -8.22 -6.06
N VAL A 155 -6.19 -9.42 -6.11
CA VAL A 155 -6.84 -10.59 -6.71
C VAL A 155 -7.86 -11.23 -5.77
N LEU A 156 -7.50 -11.43 -4.50
CA LEU A 156 -8.35 -12.13 -3.53
C LEU A 156 -9.52 -11.28 -3.03
N PHE A 157 -9.32 -9.98 -2.84
CA PHE A 157 -10.31 -9.09 -2.23
C PHE A 157 -11.06 -8.19 -3.24
N ALA A 158 -10.76 -8.29 -4.54
CA ALA A 158 -11.57 -7.63 -5.55
C ALA A 158 -12.92 -8.36 -5.72
N ALA A 159 -14.01 -7.59 -5.74
CA ALA A 159 -15.37 -8.12 -5.94
C ALA A 159 -15.53 -8.93 -7.24
N ASP A 160 -14.71 -8.65 -8.26
CA ASP A 160 -14.59 -9.43 -9.49
C ASP A 160 -13.12 -9.81 -9.71
N TRP A 161 -12.80 -11.11 -9.67
CA TRP A 161 -11.43 -11.59 -9.86
C TRP A 161 -10.81 -11.12 -11.20
N ARG A 162 -11.63 -10.99 -12.25
CA ARG A 162 -11.23 -10.48 -13.58
C ARG A 162 -10.77 -9.03 -13.50
N ARG A 163 -11.44 -8.20 -12.68
CA ARG A 163 -11.03 -6.82 -12.42
C ARG A 163 -9.76 -6.80 -11.57
N GLY A 164 -9.64 -7.69 -10.60
CA GLY A 164 -8.41 -7.88 -9.81
C GLY A 164 -7.19 -8.16 -10.69
N VAL A 165 -7.30 -9.08 -11.66
CA VAL A 165 -6.24 -9.40 -12.62
C VAL A 165 -5.92 -8.21 -13.54
N LEU A 166 -6.93 -7.51 -14.05
CA LEU A 166 -6.74 -6.31 -14.88
C LEU A 166 -5.99 -5.20 -14.11
N TRP A 167 -6.39 -4.94 -12.86
CA TRP A 167 -5.73 -3.96 -12.02
C TRP A 167 -4.31 -4.38 -11.64
N ALA A 168 -4.09 -5.63 -11.26
CA ALA A 168 -2.75 -6.16 -11.00
C ALA A 168 -1.85 -6.02 -12.24
N GLY A 169 -2.35 -6.37 -13.42
CA GLY A 169 -1.65 -6.18 -14.70
C GLY A 169 -1.35 -4.71 -14.98
N LEU A 170 -2.30 -3.81 -14.77
CA LEU A 170 -2.09 -2.37 -14.92
C LEU A 170 -1.01 -1.86 -13.94
N MET A 171 -1.02 -2.31 -12.69
CA MET A 171 -0.02 -1.93 -11.69
C MET A 171 1.38 -2.40 -12.07
N VAL A 172 1.52 -3.63 -12.59
CA VAL A 172 2.78 -4.13 -13.15
C VAL A 172 3.21 -3.31 -14.36
N CYS A 173 2.29 -2.96 -15.27
CA CYS A 173 2.57 -2.10 -16.42
C CYS A 173 3.03 -0.70 -16.00
N VAL A 174 2.39 -0.07 -15.00
CA VAL A 174 2.78 1.24 -14.48
C VAL A 174 4.15 1.15 -13.79
N ALA A 175 4.39 0.13 -12.97
CA ALA A 175 5.67 -0.08 -12.28
C ALA A 175 6.82 -0.32 -13.28
N THR A 176 6.60 -1.11 -14.32
CA THR A 176 7.60 -1.39 -15.37
C THR A 176 7.82 -0.20 -16.31
N TRP A 177 6.77 0.56 -16.62
CA TRP A 177 6.89 1.77 -17.44
C TRP A 177 7.67 2.87 -16.72
N THR A 178 7.36 3.10 -15.45
CA THR A 178 8.11 4.04 -14.60
C THR A 178 9.55 3.58 -14.36
N TRP A 179 9.79 2.26 -14.29
CA TRP A 179 11.13 1.68 -14.28
C TRP A 179 11.93 2.04 -15.54
N LYS A 180 11.39 1.70 -16.73
CA LYS A 180 12.07 1.96 -18.02
C LYS A 180 12.37 3.44 -18.26
N ARG A 181 11.49 4.35 -17.81
CA ARG A 181 11.71 5.80 -17.97
C ARG A 181 12.87 6.33 -17.15
N GLY A 182 13.19 5.73 -16.02
CA GLY A 182 14.34 6.14 -15.22
C GLY A 182 15.67 5.51 -15.65
N GLU A 183 15.67 4.57 -16.61
CA GLU A 183 16.91 3.99 -17.17
C GLU A 183 17.43 4.76 -18.38
N ARG A 184 16.67 5.72 -18.93
CA ARG A 184 17.17 6.56 -20.02
C ARG A 184 18.21 7.53 -19.45
N PRO A 185 19.49 7.46 -19.86
CA PRO A 185 20.45 8.51 -19.53
C PRO A 185 19.94 9.83 -20.10
N ALA A 186 20.07 10.90 -19.31
CA ALA A 186 19.78 12.27 -19.72
C ALA A 186 20.75 12.72 -20.83
#